data_AF-A0A120KNI3-F1
#
_entry.id   AF-A0A120KNI3-F1
#
_cell.length_a   1.000
_cell.length_b   1.000
_cell.length_c   1.000
_cell.angle_alpha   90.00
_cell.angle_beta   90.00
_cell.angle_gamma   90.00
#
_symmetry.space_group_name_H-M   'P 1'
#
loop_
_entity.id
_entity.type
_entity.pdbx_description
1 polymer ?
#
loop_
_entity_poly.entity_id
_entity_poly.type
_entity_poly.pdbx_seq_one_letter_code
_entity_poly.pdbx_strand_id
1 'polypeptide(L)'
;MKKFFLILALFLMSIKIYGFTQKEKIQKTLSKIGIKQEIIDETVKLNYEIRDTQYFEDDEKVISERIKKLKKLFQKDERNYIVSQDLITIFGGKLGKDYKNYLDLFIKYTPYEYEKIFSKMMYSLDNNDILKFQNYMAEISKTYKNVPVIIELAKLFTINNFNEKQIQTEKVLNLLEEEKDREKIGVSDEEYHFMKLTYFLNKIRNYYDNGEIEKAVSEYLKNVDTIKVSEEVKNYNLRAEVILYFNVVLMNEQISDDLKKEVNISYLEDTWIAHKIKEETEKDSKFLDKMLQ
;
A
#
# COMPACT_ATOMS: atom_id res chain seq x y z
N MET A 1 11.48 15.73 -4.17
CA MET A 1 10.07 15.26 -4.29
C MET A 1 9.95 14.29 -5.47
N LYS A 2 10.37 13.02 -5.34
CA LYS A 2 10.19 11.96 -6.37
C LYS A 2 9.79 10.57 -5.79
N LYS A 3 9.54 10.44 -4.48
CA LYS A 3 9.33 9.14 -3.80
C LYS A 3 7.87 8.74 -3.55
N PHE A 4 6.89 9.61 -3.83
CA PHE A 4 5.53 9.53 -3.29
C PHE A 4 4.47 8.94 -4.26
N PHE A 5 4.89 8.16 -5.26
CA PHE A 5 4.05 7.83 -6.41
C PHE A 5 3.85 6.33 -6.70
N LEU A 6 4.75 5.41 -6.34
CA LEU A 6 4.48 3.97 -6.51
C LEU A 6 3.82 3.38 -5.25
N ILE A 7 2.55 3.02 -5.35
CA ILE A 7 1.77 2.32 -4.31
C ILE A 7 0.92 1.24 -5.00
N LEU A 8 1.31 -0.05 -4.84
CA LEU A 8 0.51 -1.30 -4.88
C LEU A 8 1.45 -2.53 -5.03
N ALA A 9 1.61 -3.35 -3.97
CA ALA A 9 2.33 -4.64 -4.03
C ALA A 9 2.20 -5.59 -2.79
N LEU A 10 1.55 -6.77 -2.95
CA LEU A 10 2.05 -8.15 -2.56
C LEU A 10 2.02 -8.55 -1.00
N PHE A 11 2.14 -9.80 -0.43
CA PHE A 11 1.14 -10.90 -0.22
C PHE A 11 1.18 -11.86 1.15
N LEU A 12 0.25 -12.86 1.52
CA LEU A 12 -0.30 -13.49 2.84
C LEU A 12 0.09 -14.97 3.32
N MET A 13 -0.69 -16.08 3.60
CA MET A 13 -2.15 -16.56 3.72
C MET A 13 -2.28 -17.84 4.62
N SER A 14 -3.39 -18.63 4.82
CA SER A 14 -4.73 -18.84 4.17
C SER A 14 -5.76 -19.56 5.09
N ILE A 15 -7.07 -19.27 4.98
CA ILE A 15 -8.22 -20.18 5.26
C ILE A 15 -9.52 -19.64 4.62
N LYS A 16 -10.51 -20.50 4.33
CA LYS A 16 -11.74 -20.15 3.58
C LYS A 16 -12.70 -19.17 4.31
N ILE A 17 -12.46 -17.87 4.17
CA ILE A 17 -13.47 -16.80 4.28
C ILE A 17 -13.24 -15.86 3.08
N TYR A 18 -14.31 -15.39 2.43
CA TYR A 18 -14.24 -14.68 1.16
C TYR A 18 -13.52 -13.31 1.28
N GLY A 19 -12.55 -13.10 0.40
CA GLY A 19 -11.84 -11.83 0.19
C GLY A 19 -10.64 -12.05 -0.73
N PHE A 20 -10.49 -11.25 -1.79
CA PHE A 20 -9.32 -11.24 -2.68
C PHE A 20 -8.12 -10.57 -1.98
N THR A 21 -7.74 -11.21 -0.88
CA THR A 21 -6.72 -10.84 0.08
C THR A 21 -5.32 -11.13 -0.44
N GLN A 22 -4.35 -10.73 0.36
CA GLN A 22 -2.93 -10.74 0.07
C GLN A 22 -2.40 -12.14 -0.30
N LYS A 23 -3.02 -13.30 -0.54
CA LYS A 23 -2.26 -14.37 -1.29
C LYS A 23 -2.92 -14.88 -2.54
N GLU A 24 -4.19 -14.59 -2.71
CA GLU A 24 -4.94 -15.30 -3.72
C GLU A 24 -4.43 -14.95 -5.12
N LYS A 25 -4.18 -13.67 -5.44
CA LYS A 25 -3.34 -13.23 -6.58
C LYS A 25 -1.99 -13.95 -6.67
N ILE A 26 -1.02 -13.87 -5.73
CA ILE A 26 0.27 -14.60 -5.88
C ILE A 26 0.06 -16.07 -6.21
N GLN A 27 -0.70 -16.79 -5.37
CA GLN A 27 -0.88 -18.22 -5.50
C GLN A 27 -1.44 -18.52 -6.89
N LYS A 28 -2.49 -17.81 -7.29
CA LYS A 28 -3.19 -17.93 -8.58
C LYS A 28 -2.31 -17.54 -9.76
N THR A 29 -1.52 -16.47 -9.67
CA THR A 29 -0.75 -15.90 -10.78
C THR A 29 0.57 -16.64 -10.99
N LEU A 30 1.32 -16.94 -9.92
CA LEU A 30 2.55 -17.73 -10.00
C LEU A 30 2.27 -19.20 -10.32
N SER A 31 1.20 -19.80 -9.79
CA SER A 31 0.81 -21.18 -10.18
C SER A 31 0.36 -21.24 -11.64
N LYS A 32 -0.37 -20.22 -12.13
CA LYS A 32 -0.84 -20.15 -13.53
C LYS A 32 0.30 -20.10 -14.56
N ILE A 33 1.47 -19.57 -14.19
CA ILE A 33 2.69 -19.61 -15.02
C ILE A 33 3.63 -20.79 -14.68
N GLY A 34 3.23 -21.68 -13.76
CA GLY A 34 3.95 -22.90 -13.43
C GLY A 34 5.21 -22.69 -12.58
N ILE A 35 5.20 -21.73 -11.65
CA ILE A 35 6.21 -21.68 -10.58
C ILE A 35 5.86 -22.74 -9.52
N LYS A 36 6.87 -23.36 -8.93
CA LYS A 36 6.69 -24.38 -7.90
C LYS A 36 6.17 -23.81 -6.59
N GLN A 37 5.32 -24.56 -5.88
CA GLN A 37 4.77 -24.18 -4.57
C GLN A 37 5.84 -23.76 -3.55
N GLU A 38 6.96 -24.50 -3.48
CA GLU A 38 8.11 -24.20 -2.61
C GLU A 38 8.70 -22.79 -2.81
N ILE A 39 8.65 -22.25 -4.04
CA ILE A 39 9.08 -20.88 -4.36
C ILE A 39 7.96 -19.88 -4.06
N ILE A 40 6.71 -20.25 -4.29
CA ILE A 40 5.53 -19.42 -4.02
C ILE A 40 5.45 -19.09 -2.51
N ASP A 41 5.53 -20.09 -1.63
CA ASP A 41 5.43 -19.87 -0.18
C ASP A 41 6.61 -19.08 0.40
N GLU A 42 7.82 -19.21 -0.17
CA GLU A 42 8.97 -18.38 0.18
C GLU A 42 8.82 -16.94 -0.30
N THR A 43 8.26 -16.72 -1.50
CA THR A 43 7.94 -15.39 -2.04
C THR A 43 7.00 -14.63 -1.13
N VAL A 44 6.01 -15.34 -0.64
CA VAL A 44 4.93 -14.82 0.19
C VAL A 44 5.44 -14.41 1.56
N LYS A 45 6.17 -15.33 2.23
CA LYS A 45 6.81 -15.02 3.52
C LYS A 45 7.78 -13.84 3.41
N LEU A 46 8.58 -13.80 2.34
CA LEU A 46 9.53 -12.71 2.12
C LEU A 46 8.81 -11.39 1.84
N ASN A 47 7.73 -11.40 1.05
CA ASN A 47 6.98 -10.19 0.81
C ASN A 47 6.40 -9.61 2.12
N TYR A 48 5.73 -10.44 2.92
CA TYR A 48 5.19 -10.00 4.21
C TYR A 48 6.29 -9.41 5.13
N GLU A 49 7.52 -9.93 5.06
CA GLU A 49 8.69 -9.43 5.78
C GLU A 49 9.16 -8.03 5.32
N ILE A 50 8.85 -7.62 4.09
CA ILE A 50 9.33 -6.38 3.47
C ILE A 50 8.25 -5.32 3.22
N ARG A 51 6.95 -5.64 3.35
CA ARG A 51 5.82 -4.75 3.04
C ARG A 51 5.96 -3.29 3.53
N ASP A 52 6.44 -3.12 4.77
CA ASP A 52 6.60 -1.82 5.43
C ASP A 52 7.87 -1.04 5.00
N THR A 53 8.81 -1.70 4.32
CA THR A 53 10.19 -1.20 4.08
C THR A 53 10.24 0.08 3.25
N GLN A 54 9.27 0.31 2.36
CA GLN A 54 9.29 1.49 1.48
C GLN A 54 9.07 2.81 2.25
N TYR A 55 8.42 2.74 3.41
CA TYR A 55 7.95 3.90 4.16
C TYR A 55 8.60 4.02 5.54
N PHE A 56 8.96 2.89 6.16
CA PHE A 56 9.30 2.80 7.59
C PHE A 56 10.59 1.99 7.85
N GLU A 57 11.58 2.12 6.96
CA GLU A 57 12.92 1.54 7.11
C GLU A 57 13.96 2.45 6.44
N ASP A 58 15.03 2.79 7.16
CA ASP A 58 16.18 3.52 6.61
C ASP A 58 17.55 2.89 6.91
N ASP A 59 17.65 1.79 7.69
CA ASP A 59 18.93 1.09 7.87
C ASP A 59 19.33 0.39 6.55
N GLU A 60 20.33 0.98 5.90
CA GLU A 60 20.98 0.48 4.68
C GLU A 60 21.40 -1.00 4.78
N LYS A 61 21.69 -1.53 5.98
CA LYS A 61 21.98 -2.95 6.20
C LYS A 61 20.73 -3.80 6.04
N VAL A 62 19.64 -3.45 6.71
CA VAL A 62 18.36 -4.19 6.64
C VAL A 62 17.80 -4.12 5.22
N ILE A 63 17.87 -2.95 4.59
CA ILE A 63 17.56 -2.75 3.17
C ILE A 63 18.43 -3.67 2.28
N SER A 64 19.75 -3.70 2.49
CA SER A 64 20.67 -4.55 1.71
C SER A 64 20.39 -6.04 1.92
N GLU A 65 20.05 -6.47 3.13
CA GLU A 65 19.69 -7.86 3.41
C GLU A 65 18.35 -8.26 2.78
N ARG A 66 17.33 -7.40 2.83
CA ARG A 66 16.05 -7.62 2.13
C ARG A 66 16.24 -7.72 0.62
N ILE A 67 17.01 -6.82 0.00
CA ILE A 67 17.40 -6.91 -1.42
C ILE A 67 18.15 -8.22 -1.72
N LYS A 68 19.05 -8.66 -0.84
CA LYS A 68 19.81 -9.91 -0.99
C LYS A 68 18.89 -11.15 -0.88
N LYS A 69 17.89 -11.15 0.00
CA LYS A 69 16.85 -12.19 0.07
C LYS A 69 16.05 -12.25 -1.23
N LEU A 70 15.55 -11.11 -1.72
CA LEU A 70 14.80 -11.01 -2.97
C LEU A 70 15.63 -11.52 -4.16
N LYS A 71 16.88 -11.06 -4.32
CA LYS A 71 17.76 -11.51 -5.39
C LYS A 71 18.07 -13.02 -5.32
N LYS A 72 18.21 -13.60 -4.13
CA LYS A 72 18.40 -15.06 -3.95
C LYS A 72 17.14 -15.85 -4.30
N LEU A 73 15.96 -15.35 -3.97
CA LEU A 73 14.69 -15.96 -4.36
C LEU A 73 14.46 -15.86 -5.87
N PHE A 74 14.76 -14.70 -6.47
CA PHE A 74 14.65 -14.50 -7.92
C PHE A 74 15.48 -15.51 -8.73
N GLN A 75 16.67 -15.86 -8.24
CA GLN A 75 17.53 -16.88 -8.84
C GLN A 75 16.93 -18.30 -8.85
N LYS A 76 15.85 -18.57 -8.11
CA LYS A 76 15.15 -19.87 -8.13
C LYS A 76 14.18 -19.97 -9.31
N ASP A 77 13.60 -18.86 -9.76
CA ASP A 77 12.76 -18.79 -10.95
C ASP A 77 12.61 -17.32 -11.43
N GLU A 78 13.21 -16.96 -12.58
CA GLU A 78 13.15 -15.58 -13.10
C GLU A 78 11.74 -15.13 -13.51
N ARG A 79 10.80 -16.08 -13.63
CA ARG A 79 9.40 -15.83 -13.97
C ARG A 79 8.62 -15.25 -12.80
N ASN A 80 9.23 -15.17 -11.62
CA ASN A 80 8.63 -14.65 -10.40
C ASN A 80 8.50 -13.12 -10.47
N TYR A 81 7.49 -12.65 -11.21
CA TYR A 81 7.23 -11.22 -11.43
C TYR A 81 6.97 -10.45 -10.14
N ILE A 82 6.52 -11.14 -9.09
CA ILE A 82 6.28 -10.61 -7.74
C ILE A 82 7.59 -10.06 -7.15
N VAL A 83 8.66 -10.86 -7.21
CA VAL A 83 9.98 -10.45 -6.73
C VAL A 83 10.56 -9.32 -7.59
N SER A 84 10.28 -9.32 -8.89
CA SER A 84 10.63 -8.19 -9.77
C SER A 84 9.86 -6.91 -9.41
N GLN A 85 8.58 -7.02 -9.06
CA GLN A 85 7.73 -5.92 -8.59
C GLN A 85 8.27 -5.34 -7.28
N ASP A 86 8.46 -6.17 -6.25
CA ASP A 86 9.03 -5.76 -4.95
C ASP A 86 10.39 -5.07 -5.09
N LEU A 87 11.25 -5.58 -5.98
CA LEU A 87 12.54 -4.96 -6.27
C LEU A 87 12.40 -3.56 -6.90
N ILE A 88 11.48 -3.35 -7.83
CA ILE A 88 11.32 -2.02 -8.49
C ILE A 88 10.47 -1.03 -7.68
N THR A 89 9.47 -1.48 -6.92
CA THR A 89 8.59 -0.60 -6.11
C THR A 89 9.28 -0.16 -4.82
N ILE A 90 9.63 -1.11 -3.96
CA ILE A 90 10.18 -0.87 -2.62
C ILE A 90 11.64 -0.40 -2.72
N PHE A 91 12.43 -1.05 -3.58
CA PHE A 91 13.89 -0.89 -3.63
C PHE A 91 14.41 -0.16 -4.87
N GLY A 92 13.55 0.36 -5.75
CA GLY A 92 13.94 0.83 -7.08
C GLY A 92 15.12 1.82 -7.10
N GLY A 93 15.10 2.80 -6.19
CA GLY A 93 16.18 3.79 -6.03
C GLY A 93 17.53 3.24 -5.50
N LYS A 94 17.57 1.98 -5.04
CA LYS A 94 18.77 1.27 -4.58
C LYS A 94 19.37 0.35 -5.66
N LEU A 95 18.63 0.05 -6.72
CA LEU A 95 19.04 -0.91 -7.77
C LEU A 95 20.00 -0.34 -8.81
N GLY A 96 20.01 0.99 -9.00
CA GLY A 96 20.85 1.64 -10.01
C GLY A 96 20.60 1.07 -11.42
N LYS A 97 21.64 0.48 -12.03
CA LYS A 97 21.54 -0.11 -13.37
C LYS A 97 20.65 -1.36 -13.43
N ASP A 98 20.53 -2.11 -12.34
CA ASP A 98 19.74 -3.35 -12.29
C ASP A 98 18.23 -3.07 -12.43
N TYR A 99 17.78 -1.85 -12.09
CA TYR A 99 16.37 -1.46 -12.11
C TYR A 99 15.69 -1.80 -13.44
N LYS A 100 16.34 -1.48 -14.56
CA LYS A 100 15.75 -1.68 -15.90
C LYS A 100 15.58 -3.16 -16.23
N ASN A 101 16.46 -4.02 -15.76
CA ASN A 101 16.36 -5.47 -15.94
C ASN A 101 15.14 -6.02 -15.19
N TYR A 102 14.97 -5.69 -13.91
CA TYR A 102 13.81 -6.12 -13.13
C TYR A 102 12.49 -5.53 -13.65
N LEU A 103 12.50 -4.28 -14.14
CA LEU A 103 11.36 -3.67 -14.83
C LEU A 103 10.96 -4.45 -16.10
N ASP A 104 11.92 -4.84 -16.94
CA ASP A 104 11.63 -5.61 -18.15
C ASP A 104 11.14 -7.04 -17.83
N LEU A 105 11.70 -7.67 -16.79
CA LEU A 105 11.24 -8.96 -16.28
C LEU A 105 9.82 -8.89 -15.68
N PHE A 106 9.51 -7.83 -14.94
CA PHE A 106 8.15 -7.56 -14.47
C PHE A 106 7.18 -7.41 -15.65
N ILE A 107 7.50 -6.55 -16.64
CA ILE A 107 6.67 -6.34 -17.84
C ILE A 107 6.48 -7.63 -18.66
N LYS A 108 7.50 -8.49 -18.72
CA LYS A 108 7.46 -9.80 -19.40
C LYS A 108 6.52 -10.80 -18.72
N TYR A 109 6.42 -10.77 -17.39
CA TYR A 109 5.80 -11.85 -16.60
C TYR A 109 4.57 -11.46 -15.78
N THR A 110 4.23 -10.17 -15.59
CA THR A 110 2.94 -9.81 -14.97
C THR A 110 1.76 -10.29 -15.81
N PRO A 111 0.71 -10.89 -15.20
CA PRO A 111 -0.52 -11.26 -15.88
C PRO A 111 -1.46 -10.07 -16.16
N TYR A 112 -1.15 -8.87 -15.65
CA TYR A 112 -2.00 -7.69 -15.78
C TYR A 112 -1.48 -6.78 -16.91
N GLU A 113 -2.13 -6.81 -18.07
CA GLU A 113 -1.70 -6.05 -19.25
C GLU A 113 -1.66 -4.52 -19.02
N TYR A 114 -2.48 -4.00 -18.10
CA TYR A 114 -2.45 -2.56 -17.79
C TYR A 114 -1.16 -2.17 -17.05
N GLU A 115 -0.66 -3.01 -16.13
CA GLU A 115 0.61 -2.79 -15.43
C GLU A 115 1.77 -2.66 -16.43
N LYS A 116 1.76 -3.46 -17.50
CA LYS A 116 2.80 -3.41 -18.55
C LYS A 116 2.85 -2.08 -19.30
N ILE A 117 1.73 -1.36 -19.40
CA ILE A 117 1.68 -0.01 -19.99
C ILE A 117 1.99 1.03 -18.91
N PHE A 118 1.44 0.85 -17.71
CA PHE A 118 1.63 1.71 -16.55
C PHE A 118 3.08 1.80 -16.10
N SER A 119 3.84 0.70 -16.05
CA SER A 119 5.26 0.73 -15.68
C SER A 119 6.13 1.38 -16.77
N LYS A 120 5.73 1.34 -18.04
CA LYS A 120 6.39 2.11 -19.13
C LYS A 120 6.07 3.60 -19.03
N MET A 121 4.83 3.95 -18.69
CA MET A 121 4.38 5.30 -18.37
C MET A 121 5.21 5.88 -17.23
N MET A 122 5.29 5.17 -16.09
CA MET A 122 6.08 5.57 -14.93
C MET A 122 7.57 5.70 -15.24
N TYR A 123 8.17 4.71 -15.90
CA TYR A 123 9.57 4.79 -16.31
C TYR A 123 9.85 5.99 -17.23
N SER A 124 8.90 6.37 -18.09
CA SER A 124 9.01 7.57 -18.92
C SER A 124 8.97 8.84 -18.06
N LEU A 125 8.07 8.93 -17.09
CA LEU A 125 7.96 10.05 -16.15
C LEU A 125 9.23 10.21 -15.29
N ASP A 126 9.78 9.11 -14.75
CA ASP A 126 10.98 9.13 -13.90
C ASP A 126 12.21 9.68 -14.64
N ASN A 127 12.35 9.29 -15.91
CA ASN A 127 13.39 9.79 -16.83
C ASN A 127 13.06 11.16 -17.47
N ASN A 128 11.91 11.76 -17.12
CA ASN A 128 11.39 13.02 -17.63
C ASN A 128 11.09 13.01 -19.15
N ASP A 129 10.83 11.84 -19.74
CA ASP A 129 10.34 11.68 -21.11
C ASP A 129 8.82 11.91 -21.17
N ILE A 130 8.45 13.19 -21.10
CA ILE A 130 7.04 13.63 -21.01
C ILE A 130 6.25 13.20 -22.26
N LEU A 131 6.88 13.13 -23.43
CA LEU A 131 6.22 12.71 -24.67
C LEU A 131 5.83 11.22 -24.62
N LYS A 132 6.73 10.32 -24.19
CA LYS A 132 6.35 8.91 -23.99
C LYS A 132 5.32 8.75 -22.87
N PHE A 133 5.46 9.49 -21.76
CA PHE A 133 4.48 9.48 -20.68
C PHE A 133 3.06 9.85 -21.19
N GLN A 134 2.92 10.93 -21.96
CA GLN A 134 1.66 11.36 -22.56
C GLN A 134 1.09 10.33 -23.55
N ASN A 135 1.95 9.71 -24.37
CA ASN A 135 1.53 8.63 -25.28
C ASN A 135 0.98 7.42 -24.52
N TYR A 136 1.63 6.99 -23.43
CA TYR A 136 1.13 5.88 -22.60
C TYR A 136 -0.14 6.25 -21.80
N MET A 137 -0.29 7.49 -21.34
CA MET A 137 -1.55 8.00 -20.76
C MET A 137 -2.71 7.93 -21.76
N ALA A 138 -2.46 8.27 -23.03
CA ALA A 138 -3.45 8.15 -24.10
C ALA A 138 -3.76 6.68 -24.46
N GLU A 139 -2.73 5.81 -24.46
CA GLU A 139 -2.88 4.36 -24.67
C GLU A 139 -3.73 3.71 -23.58
N ILE A 140 -3.50 4.05 -22.30
CA ILE A 140 -4.32 3.62 -21.17
C ILE A 140 -5.76 4.10 -21.34
N SER A 141 -5.95 5.40 -21.61
CA SER A 141 -7.28 6.01 -21.74
C SER A 141 -8.11 5.41 -22.89
N LYS A 142 -7.45 5.03 -24.00
CA LYS A 142 -8.08 4.38 -25.15
C LYS A 142 -8.40 2.90 -24.89
N THR A 143 -7.47 2.19 -24.27
CA THR A 143 -7.55 0.72 -24.08
C THR A 143 -8.50 0.35 -22.95
N TYR A 144 -8.43 1.06 -21.82
CA TYR A 144 -9.20 0.79 -20.60
C TYR A 144 -10.42 1.70 -20.45
N LYS A 145 -10.94 2.26 -21.55
CA LYS A 145 -12.13 3.12 -21.57
C LYS A 145 -13.38 2.52 -20.89
N ASN A 146 -13.46 1.20 -20.78
CA ASN A 146 -14.55 0.46 -20.14
C ASN A 146 -14.19 -0.03 -18.71
N VAL A 147 -13.01 0.33 -18.19
CA VAL A 147 -12.51 -0.05 -16.85
C VAL A 147 -12.04 1.23 -16.13
N PRO A 148 -12.97 2.06 -15.62
CA PRO A 148 -12.66 3.42 -15.20
C PRO A 148 -11.53 3.53 -14.18
N VAL A 149 -11.45 2.58 -13.23
CA VAL A 149 -10.44 2.55 -12.18
C VAL A 149 -9.00 2.65 -12.69
N ILE A 150 -8.66 2.03 -13.83
CA ILE A 150 -7.30 2.09 -14.41
C ILE A 150 -6.99 3.52 -14.90
N ILE A 151 -7.98 4.19 -15.49
CA ILE A 151 -7.85 5.57 -15.99
C ILE A 151 -7.76 6.55 -14.81
N GLU A 152 -8.57 6.37 -13.79
CA GLU A 152 -8.56 7.23 -12.59
C GLU A 152 -7.29 7.03 -11.74
N LEU A 153 -6.75 5.80 -11.66
CA LEU A 153 -5.43 5.51 -11.11
C LEU A 153 -4.32 6.26 -11.87
N ALA A 154 -4.31 6.19 -13.21
CA ALA A 154 -3.30 6.86 -14.02
C ALA A 154 -3.33 8.40 -13.88
N LYS A 155 -4.53 9.00 -13.65
CA LYS A 155 -4.67 10.45 -13.41
C LYS A 155 -3.97 10.93 -12.14
N LEU A 156 -3.85 10.11 -11.09
CA LEU A 156 -3.17 10.48 -9.83
C LEU A 156 -1.71 10.96 -10.02
N PHE A 157 -1.11 10.63 -11.17
CA PHE A 157 0.27 10.95 -11.56
C PHE A 157 0.38 12.24 -12.39
N THR A 158 -0.76 12.81 -12.79
CA THR A 158 -0.85 14.11 -13.48
C THR A 158 -1.26 15.25 -12.54
N ILE A 159 -1.78 14.92 -11.35
CA ILE A 159 -2.32 15.89 -10.40
C ILE A 159 -1.25 16.25 -9.35
N ASN A 160 -0.85 17.52 -9.33
CA ASN A 160 0.10 18.07 -8.36
C ASN A 160 -0.59 18.78 -7.17
N ASN A 161 -1.85 19.19 -7.31
CA ASN A 161 -2.62 19.82 -6.23
C ASN A 161 -3.11 18.77 -5.23
N PHE A 162 -2.88 19.00 -3.93
CA PHE A 162 -3.25 18.07 -2.87
C PHE A 162 -4.77 17.80 -2.80
N ASN A 163 -5.61 18.84 -2.85
CA ASN A 163 -7.07 18.70 -2.75
C ASN A 163 -7.64 17.97 -3.97
N GLU A 164 -7.17 18.29 -5.17
CA GLU A 164 -7.55 17.56 -6.39
C GLU A 164 -7.10 16.08 -6.32
N LYS A 165 -5.91 15.80 -5.79
CA LYS A 165 -5.39 14.44 -5.64
C LYS A 165 -6.16 13.66 -4.59
N GLN A 166 -6.61 14.31 -3.52
CA GLN A 166 -7.46 13.72 -2.49
C GLN A 166 -8.83 13.31 -3.07
N ILE A 167 -9.48 14.20 -3.83
CA ILE A 167 -10.74 13.91 -4.55
C ILE A 167 -10.54 12.78 -5.59
N GLN A 168 -9.43 12.80 -6.33
CA GLN A 168 -9.12 11.74 -7.30
C GLN A 168 -8.87 10.38 -6.61
N THR A 169 -8.28 10.39 -5.40
CA THR A 169 -8.03 9.19 -4.59
C THR A 169 -9.35 8.62 -4.06
N GLU A 170 -10.24 9.47 -3.54
CA GLU A 170 -11.59 9.07 -3.11
C GLU A 170 -12.38 8.41 -4.25
N LYS A 171 -12.33 9.00 -5.45
CA LYS A 171 -12.95 8.43 -6.64
C LYS A 171 -12.35 7.06 -7.03
N VAL A 172 -11.04 6.86 -6.86
CA VAL A 172 -10.39 5.55 -7.07
C VAL A 172 -10.83 4.55 -6.00
N LEU A 173 -10.92 4.97 -4.73
CA LEU A 173 -11.37 4.11 -3.63
C LEU A 173 -12.82 3.62 -3.81
N ASN A 174 -13.71 4.51 -4.25
CA ASN A 174 -15.11 4.17 -4.52
C ASN A 174 -15.25 3.23 -5.75
N LEU A 175 -14.33 3.30 -6.71
CA LEU A 175 -14.24 2.36 -7.83
C LEU A 175 -13.58 1.01 -7.46
N LEU A 176 -13.07 0.87 -6.24
CA LEU A 176 -12.44 -0.33 -5.67
C LEU A 176 -13.19 -0.88 -4.44
N GLU A 177 -14.37 -0.35 -4.11
CA GLU A 177 -15.19 -0.79 -2.98
C GLU A 177 -15.62 -2.26 -3.09
N GLU A 178 -15.91 -2.69 -4.31
CA GLU A 178 -16.31 -4.07 -4.65
C GLU A 178 -15.10 -4.96 -4.92
N GLU A 179 -15.00 -6.09 -4.21
CA GLU A 179 -13.92 -7.09 -4.35
C GLU A 179 -13.73 -7.57 -5.80
N LYS A 180 -14.84 -7.82 -6.49
CA LYS A 180 -14.87 -8.22 -7.91
C LYS A 180 -14.19 -7.22 -8.86
N ASP A 181 -14.09 -5.95 -8.47
CA ASP A 181 -13.49 -4.88 -9.26
C ASP A 181 -12.03 -4.63 -8.84
N ARG A 182 -11.68 -4.90 -7.58
CA ARG A 182 -10.30 -5.08 -7.12
C ARG A 182 -9.61 -6.25 -7.85
N GLU A 183 -10.24 -7.43 -7.87
CA GLU A 183 -9.69 -8.65 -8.48
C GLU A 183 -9.38 -8.48 -9.98
N LYS A 184 -10.29 -7.86 -10.76
CA LYS A 184 -10.13 -7.64 -12.21
C LYS A 184 -8.83 -6.95 -12.58
N ILE A 185 -8.35 -6.05 -11.72
CA ILE A 185 -7.09 -5.33 -11.92
C ILE A 185 -6.00 -5.74 -10.92
N GLY A 186 -6.24 -6.77 -10.11
CA GLY A 186 -5.24 -7.29 -9.18
C GLY A 186 -4.94 -6.41 -7.98
N VAL A 187 -5.78 -5.42 -7.62
CA VAL A 187 -5.69 -4.81 -6.28
C VAL A 187 -6.23 -5.83 -5.28
N SER A 188 -5.60 -5.94 -4.14
CA SER A 188 -6.05 -6.77 -3.02
C SER A 188 -6.79 -5.99 -1.95
N ASP A 189 -7.38 -6.70 -1.00
CA ASP A 189 -8.04 -6.10 0.15
C ASP A 189 -7.09 -5.29 1.04
N GLU A 190 -5.83 -5.70 1.17
CA GLU A 190 -4.80 -5.02 1.98
C GLU A 190 -4.16 -3.86 1.25
N GLU A 191 -3.89 -3.97 -0.07
CA GLU A 191 -3.46 -2.83 -0.89
C GLU A 191 -4.56 -1.75 -0.89
N TYR A 192 -5.83 -2.16 -0.98
CA TYR A 192 -6.99 -1.29 -0.88
C TYR A 192 -7.15 -0.67 0.52
N HIS A 193 -6.99 -1.46 1.59
CA HIS A 193 -7.03 -0.94 2.97
C HIS A 193 -5.89 0.05 3.23
N PHE A 194 -4.67 -0.23 2.77
CA PHE A 194 -3.55 0.71 2.82
C PHE A 194 -3.86 2.03 2.10
N MET A 195 -4.51 1.98 0.93
CA MET A 195 -4.99 3.18 0.23
C MET A 195 -6.03 3.95 1.04
N LYS A 196 -6.96 3.27 1.74
CA LYS A 196 -7.94 3.91 2.64
C LYS A 196 -7.26 4.57 3.84
N LEU A 197 -6.37 3.85 4.55
CA LEU A 197 -5.60 4.40 5.67
C LEU A 197 -4.78 5.63 5.25
N THR A 198 -4.13 5.57 4.08
CA THR A 198 -3.37 6.70 3.50
C THR A 198 -4.28 7.88 3.15
N TYR A 199 -5.44 7.63 2.54
CA TYR A 199 -6.45 8.66 2.24
C TYR A 199 -6.93 9.36 3.51
N PHE A 200 -7.27 8.60 4.57
CA PHE A 200 -7.73 9.18 5.83
C PHE A 200 -6.60 9.89 6.58
N LEU A 201 -5.38 9.36 6.62
CA LEU A 201 -4.21 10.05 7.18
C LEU A 201 -4.00 11.43 6.55
N ASN A 202 -4.09 11.52 5.22
CA ASN A 202 -4.02 12.79 4.48
C ASN A 202 -5.17 13.73 4.83
N LYS A 203 -6.41 13.22 4.92
CA LYS A 203 -7.60 14.00 5.26
C LYS A 203 -7.54 14.57 6.69
N ILE A 204 -7.17 13.73 7.64
CA ILE A 204 -7.02 14.03 9.08
C ILE A 204 -5.91 15.05 9.29
N ARG A 205 -4.74 14.87 8.65
CA ARG A 205 -3.66 15.87 8.68
C ARG A 205 -4.09 17.20 8.06
N ASN A 206 -4.78 17.19 6.91
CA ASN A 206 -5.29 18.44 6.35
C ASN A 206 -6.28 19.17 7.29
N TYR A 207 -7.15 18.46 8.04
CA TYR A 207 -7.97 19.11 9.06
C TYR A 207 -7.11 19.72 10.17
N TYR A 208 -6.13 18.97 10.69
CA TYR A 208 -5.19 19.44 11.72
C TYR A 208 -4.37 20.67 11.27
N ASP A 209 -3.80 20.64 10.06
CA ASP A 209 -2.97 21.71 9.48
C ASP A 209 -3.77 23.01 9.26
N ASN A 210 -5.10 22.92 9.12
CA ASN A 210 -6.03 24.07 9.07
C ASN A 210 -6.58 24.47 10.45
N GLY A 211 -6.08 23.89 11.55
CA GLY A 211 -6.52 24.14 12.92
C GLY A 211 -7.82 23.44 13.32
N GLU A 212 -8.39 22.59 12.46
CA GLU A 212 -9.67 21.91 12.66
C GLU A 212 -9.50 20.58 13.44
N ILE A 213 -8.75 20.63 14.54
CA ILE A 213 -8.29 19.46 15.33
C ILE A 213 -9.45 18.52 15.71
N GLU A 214 -10.58 19.08 16.13
CA GLU A 214 -11.77 18.28 16.48
C GLU A 214 -12.36 17.51 15.28
N LYS A 215 -12.27 18.07 14.07
CA LYS A 215 -12.67 17.38 12.84
C LYS A 215 -11.68 16.29 12.48
N ALA A 216 -10.39 16.51 12.70
CA ALA A 216 -9.35 15.50 12.51
C ALA A 216 -9.61 14.24 13.37
N VAL A 217 -9.88 14.42 14.67
CA VAL A 217 -10.22 13.30 15.57
C VAL A 217 -11.58 12.69 15.21
N SER A 218 -12.60 13.50 14.93
CA SER A 218 -13.92 12.99 14.56
C SER A 218 -13.95 12.26 13.21
N GLU A 219 -13.05 12.56 12.27
CA GLU A 219 -12.94 11.86 10.98
C GLU A 219 -12.44 10.43 11.19
N TYR A 220 -11.43 10.24 12.05
CA TYR A 220 -10.92 8.92 12.41
C TYR A 220 -11.99 8.04 13.06
N LEU A 221 -12.62 8.53 14.14
CA LEU A 221 -13.61 7.77 14.91
C LEU A 221 -14.86 7.39 14.11
N LYS A 222 -15.20 8.16 13.06
CA LYS A 222 -16.38 7.86 12.21
C LYS A 222 -16.04 6.96 11.02
N ASN A 223 -14.87 7.14 10.40
CA ASN A 223 -14.60 6.60 9.06
C ASN A 223 -13.39 5.67 8.96
N VAL A 224 -12.57 5.54 10.03
CA VAL A 224 -11.38 4.67 10.06
C VAL A 224 -11.59 3.44 10.95
N ASP A 225 -11.89 3.61 12.24
CA ASP A 225 -12.09 2.46 13.15
C ASP A 225 -13.27 1.58 12.68
N THR A 226 -14.33 2.21 12.18
CA THR A 226 -15.53 1.58 11.61
C THR A 226 -15.28 0.76 10.34
N ILE A 227 -14.06 0.75 9.78
CA ILE A 227 -13.71 -0.04 8.59
C ILE A 227 -13.75 -1.54 8.92
N LYS A 228 -14.74 -2.20 8.33
CA LYS A 228 -14.92 -3.66 8.37
C LYS A 228 -14.05 -4.34 7.32
N VAL A 229 -12.90 -4.84 7.77
CA VAL A 229 -11.98 -5.73 7.04
C VAL A 229 -11.58 -6.90 7.96
N SER A 230 -10.98 -7.96 7.42
CA SER A 230 -10.52 -9.09 8.23
C SER A 230 -9.38 -8.68 9.17
N GLU A 231 -9.20 -9.41 10.27
CA GLU A 231 -8.06 -9.18 11.16
C GLU A 231 -6.72 -9.44 10.46
N GLU A 232 -6.69 -10.34 9.47
CA GLU A 232 -5.51 -10.59 8.63
C GLU A 232 -5.14 -9.34 7.80
N VAL A 233 -6.14 -8.64 7.25
CA VAL A 233 -5.93 -7.36 6.54
C VAL A 233 -5.44 -6.25 7.47
N LYS A 234 -5.96 -6.17 8.71
CA LYS A 234 -5.49 -5.19 9.70
C LYS A 234 -4.08 -5.53 10.23
N ASN A 235 -3.79 -6.80 10.50
CA ASN A 235 -2.45 -7.25 10.95
C ASN A 235 -1.39 -7.07 9.86
N TYR A 236 -1.73 -7.28 8.58
CA TYR A 236 -0.86 -6.89 7.48
C TYR A 236 -0.55 -5.38 7.52
N ASN A 237 -1.58 -4.54 7.66
CA ASN A 237 -1.46 -3.08 7.70
C ASN A 237 -1.07 -2.49 9.07
N LEU A 238 -0.66 -3.31 10.05
CA LEU A 238 -0.60 -2.92 11.46
C LEU A 238 0.26 -1.66 11.71
N ARG A 239 1.36 -1.45 10.97
CA ARG A 239 2.21 -0.26 11.16
C ARG A 239 1.52 1.02 10.70
N ALA A 240 0.74 0.97 9.62
CA ALA A 240 -0.09 2.08 9.17
C ALA A 240 -1.25 2.35 10.14
N GLU A 241 -1.90 1.31 10.68
CA GLU A 241 -2.94 1.41 11.71
C GLU A 241 -2.39 2.07 12.99
N VAL A 242 -1.26 1.58 13.53
CA VAL A 242 -0.58 2.13 14.71
C VAL A 242 -0.22 3.60 14.50
N ILE A 243 0.41 3.94 13.37
CA ILE A 243 0.84 5.32 13.09
C ILE A 243 -0.37 6.26 12.96
N LEU A 244 -1.43 5.85 12.27
CA LEU A 244 -2.65 6.66 12.13
C LEU A 244 -3.35 6.87 13.48
N TYR A 245 -3.46 5.81 14.29
CA TYR A 245 -3.99 5.89 15.66
C TYR A 245 -3.20 6.88 16.53
N PHE A 246 -1.87 6.75 16.60
CA PHE A 246 -1.05 7.68 17.41
C PHE A 246 -1.06 9.12 16.88
N ASN A 247 -1.19 9.34 15.56
CA ASN A 247 -1.40 10.69 15.03
C ASN A 247 -2.68 11.30 15.60
N VAL A 248 -3.78 10.53 15.68
CA VAL A 248 -5.08 10.99 16.18
C VAL A 248 -5.09 11.18 17.70
N VAL A 249 -4.46 10.30 18.48
CA VAL A 249 -4.28 10.48 19.93
C VAL A 249 -3.52 11.79 20.22
N LEU A 250 -2.40 12.03 19.54
CA LEU A 250 -1.60 13.25 19.70
C LEU A 250 -2.31 14.53 19.20
N MET A 251 -3.32 14.40 18.33
CA MET A 251 -4.22 15.50 17.98
C MET A 251 -5.27 15.74 19.06
N ASN A 252 -5.82 14.68 19.66
CA ASN A 252 -6.85 14.78 20.71
C ASN A 252 -6.35 15.52 21.96
N GLU A 253 -5.10 15.29 22.36
CA GLU A 253 -4.49 16.00 23.50
C GLU A 253 -4.42 17.54 23.32
N GLN A 254 -4.46 18.01 22.07
CA GLN A 254 -4.44 19.44 21.74
C GLN A 254 -5.84 20.10 21.71
N ILE A 255 -6.91 19.32 21.93
CA ILE A 255 -8.26 19.86 22.09
C ILE A 255 -8.38 20.60 23.44
N SER A 256 -8.93 21.81 23.42
CA SER A 256 -9.07 22.68 24.60
C SER A 256 -10.35 22.43 25.43
N ASP A 257 -11.27 21.61 24.92
CA ASP A 257 -12.42 21.08 25.64
C ASP A 257 -12.03 19.74 26.27
N ASP A 258 -11.71 19.75 27.58
CA ASP A 258 -11.24 18.56 28.28
C ASP A 258 -12.32 17.47 28.40
N LEU A 259 -13.61 17.82 28.51
CA LEU A 259 -14.69 16.83 28.54
C LEU A 259 -14.79 16.12 27.19
N LYS A 260 -14.63 16.86 26.09
CA LYS A 260 -14.60 16.29 24.74
C LYS A 260 -13.35 15.45 24.50
N LYS A 261 -12.20 15.84 25.06
CA LYS A 261 -10.96 15.07 25.06
C LYS A 261 -11.15 13.73 25.77
N GLU A 262 -11.71 13.71 26.98
CA GLU A 262 -12.03 12.49 27.73
C GLU A 262 -13.00 11.57 26.96
N VAL A 263 -14.08 12.13 26.40
CA VAL A 263 -15.04 11.37 25.57
C VAL A 263 -14.38 10.76 24.34
N ASN A 264 -13.49 11.49 23.66
CA ASN A 264 -12.74 10.97 22.53
C ASN A 264 -11.73 9.88 22.95
N ILE A 265 -11.02 10.03 24.08
CA ILE A 265 -10.12 9.00 24.60
C ILE A 265 -10.89 7.69 24.86
N SER A 266 -12.06 7.77 25.50
CA SER A 266 -12.90 6.60 25.76
C SER A 266 -13.26 5.82 24.48
N TYR A 267 -13.58 6.52 23.39
CA TYR A 267 -13.78 5.88 22.08
C TYR A 267 -12.49 5.38 21.42
N LEU A 268 -11.35 6.05 21.64
CA LEU A 268 -10.05 5.63 21.11
C LEU A 268 -9.53 4.35 21.81
N GLU A 269 -9.73 4.21 23.12
CA GLU A 269 -9.32 3.03 23.89
C GLU A 269 -10.16 1.77 23.57
N ASP A 270 -11.42 1.93 23.17
CA ASP A 270 -12.32 0.86 22.72
C ASP A 270 -12.02 0.36 21.28
N THR A 271 -11.13 1.04 20.54
CA THR A 271 -10.76 0.63 19.18
C THR A 271 -9.99 -0.70 19.15
N TRP A 272 -10.16 -1.45 18.05
CA TRP A 272 -9.39 -2.67 17.80
C TRP A 272 -7.87 -2.42 17.87
N ILE A 273 -7.41 -1.28 17.37
CA ILE A 273 -5.99 -0.96 17.32
C ILE A 273 -5.41 -0.60 18.70
N ALA A 274 -6.16 0.08 19.57
CA ALA A 274 -5.74 0.33 20.95
C ALA A 274 -5.59 -0.99 21.73
N HIS A 275 -6.59 -1.88 21.60
CA HIS A 275 -6.53 -3.23 22.16
C HIS A 275 -5.32 -4.02 21.62
N LYS A 276 -5.05 -3.95 20.31
CA LYS A 276 -3.93 -4.66 19.66
C LYS A 276 -2.56 -4.10 20.07
N ILE A 277 -2.43 -2.78 20.18
CA ILE A 277 -1.22 -2.11 20.70
C ILE A 277 -0.91 -2.61 22.11
N LYS A 278 -1.91 -2.68 22.99
CA LYS A 278 -1.77 -3.20 24.35
C LYS A 278 -1.32 -4.66 24.34
N GLU A 279 -2.01 -5.52 23.57
CA GLU A 279 -1.71 -6.95 23.47
C GLU A 279 -0.26 -7.23 23.03
N GLU A 280 0.25 -6.51 22.02
CA GLU A 280 1.64 -6.70 21.57
C GLU A 280 2.68 -6.04 22.49
N THR A 281 2.34 -4.92 23.15
CA THR A 281 3.25 -4.25 24.12
C THR A 281 3.41 -5.07 25.41
N GLU A 282 2.38 -5.82 25.83
CA GLU A 282 2.47 -6.78 26.94
C GLU A 282 3.38 -7.99 26.62
N LYS A 283 3.53 -8.35 25.34
CA LYS A 283 4.46 -9.41 24.88
C LYS A 283 5.88 -8.89 24.67
N ASP A 284 6.02 -7.67 24.17
CA ASP A 284 7.29 -7.04 23.81
C ASP A 284 7.24 -5.55 24.14
N SER A 285 7.94 -5.16 25.22
CA SER A 285 8.00 -3.76 25.65
C SER A 285 8.69 -2.81 24.66
N LYS A 286 9.27 -3.34 23.57
CA LYS A 286 9.81 -2.58 22.43
C LYS A 286 8.94 -2.64 21.19
N PHE A 287 7.70 -3.12 21.29
CA PHE A 287 6.75 -3.13 20.18
C PHE A 287 6.56 -1.73 19.58
N LEU A 288 6.27 -0.73 20.42
CA LEU A 288 6.08 0.65 19.95
C LEU A 288 7.35 1.25 19.35
N ASP A 289 8.52 1.02 19.94
CA ASP A 289 9.82 1.45 19.37
C ASP A 289 9.98 0.98 17.92
N LYS A 290 9.65 -0.29 17.64
CA LYS A 290 9.77 -0.92 16.32
C LYS A 290 8.74 -0.46 15.30
N MET A 291 7.59 0.06 15.77
CA MET A 291 6.48 0.47 14.93
C MET A 291 6.53 1.97 14.60
N LEU A 292 7.13 2.78 15.48
CA LEU A 292 7.21 4.24 15.40
C LEU A 292 8.59 4.78 14.96
N GLN A 293 9.57 3.90 14.74
CA GLN A 293 10.74 4.16 13.88
C GLN A 293 10.33 4.36 12.42
#